data_AF-A0A1G2ZYR9-F1
#
_entry.id   AF-A0A1G2ZYR9-F1
#
_cell.length_a   1.000
_cell.length_b   1.000
_cell.length_c   1.000
_cell.angle_alpha   90.00
_cell.angle_beta   90.00
_cell.angle_gamma   90.00
#
_symmetry.space_group_name_H-M   'P 1'
#
loop_
_entity.id
_entity.type
_entity.pdbx_description
1 polymer ?
#
loop_
_entity_poly.entity_id
_entity_poly.type
_entity_poly.pdbx_seq_one_letter_code
_entity_poly.pdbx_strand_id
1 'polypeptide(L)'
;MGRNVALLFGWVVLFAVAGVTVAEAQSITGTWNVTEIADESAFGDGFVVYEYEITISQDGVGYIVSTPEGTFDVTASGNEFWWAASYPEDGGTTTVPEIRFEVSPDYTTCSGTSSWSWTDGIESGEGTSVFSATKVSLVSEGGSGHGRGGDCYIDTARPSEPGQPFTLFIIPCLIGALLLSARRSLRIIQTLIAATRHSQP
;
A
#
# COMPACT_ATOMS: atom_id res chain seq x y z
N MET A 1 -36.33 70.48 -29.77
CA MET A 1 -35.31 70.04 -28.79
C MET A 1 -35.86 68.84 -28.03
N GLY A 2 -35.65 67.62 -28.55
CA GLY A 2 -36.11 66.37 -27.93
C GLY A 2 -34.98 65.72 -27.15
N ARG A 3 -35.19 65.43 -25.87
CA ARG A 3 -34.21 64.77 -24.99
C ARG A 3 -34.45 63.26 -25.05
N ASN A 4 -33.51 62.54 -25.66
CA ASN A 4 -33.46 61.07 -25.61
C ASN A 4 -32.95 60.66 -24.22
N VAL A 5 -33.80 60.01 -23.44
CA VAL A 5 -33.44 59.41 -22.15
C VAL A 5 -33.12 57.93 -22.43
N ALA A 6 -31.83 57.61 -22.48
CA ALA A 6 -31.35 56.23 -22.60
C ALA A 6 -31.41 55.56 -21.23
N LEU A 7 -32.35 54.63 -21.05
CA LEU A 7 -32.45 53.76 -19.88
C LEU A 7 -31.38 52.68 -19.98
N LEU A 8 -30.29 52.84 -19.22
CA LEU A 8 -29.28 51.81 -18.99
C LEU A 8 -29.87 50.75 -18.05
N PHE A 9 -30.34 49.65 -18.62
CA PHE A 9 -30.68 48.43 -17.88
C PHE A 9 -29.39 47.73 -17.45
N GLY A 10 -28.98 47.95 -16.20
CA GLY A 10 -27.92 47.19 -15.55
C GLY A 10 -28.41 45.79 -15.18
N TRP A 11 -27.87 44.76 -15.83
CA TRP A 11 -28.06 43.37 -15.44
C TRP A 11 -27.17 43.05 -14.24
N VAL A 12 -27.76 42.86 -13.07
CA VAL A 12 -27.08 42.32 -11.88
C VAL A 12 -27.07 40.79 -12.02
N VAL A 13 -25.92 40.23 -12.36
CA VAL A 13 -25.71 38.77 -12.33
C VAL A 13 -25.48 38.36 -10.88
N LEU A 14 -26.53 37.84 -10.25
CA LEU A 14 -26.46 37.23 -8.93
C LEU A 14 -25.79 35.85 -9.07
N PHE A 15 -24.49 35.77 -8.81
CA PHE A 15 -23.82 34.48 -8.63
C PHE A 15 -24.24 33.91 -7.28
N ALA A 16 -25.25 33.06 -7.28
CA ALA A 16 -25.53 32.19 -6.15
C ALA A 16 -24.33 31.25 -5.98
N VAL A 17 -23.47 31.56 -5.01
CA VAL A 17 -22.42 30.64 -4.57
C VAL A 17 -23.12 29.52 -3.84
N ALA A 18 -23.50 28.47 -4.56
CA ALA A 18 -23.89 27.21 -3.95
C ALA A 18 -22.72 26.77 -3.07
N GLY A 19 -22.96 26.62 -1.76
CA GLY A 19 -21.94 26.20 -0.82
C GLY A 19 -21.40 24.85 -1.25
N VAL A 20 -20.16 24.85 -1.76
CA VAL A 20 -19.41 23.63 -2.02
C VAL A 20 -19.06 23.07 -0.65
N THR A 21 -19.87 22.13 -0.17
CA THR A 21 -19.44 21.26 0.93
C THR A 21 -18.35 20.38 0.35
N VAL A 22 -17.10 20.68 0.71
CA VAL A 22 -16.00 19.74 0.50
C VAL A 22 -16.32 18.57 1.43
N ALA A 23 -16.95 17.54 0.89
CA ALA A 23 -17.01 16.26 1.58
C ALA A 23 -15.56 15.93 1.95
N GLU A 24 -15.31 15.67 3.23
CA GLU A 24 -14.03 15.17 3.67
C GLU A 24 -13.73 13.96 2.80
N ALA A 25 -12.77 14.10 1.88
CA ALA A 25 -12.43 13.05 0.96
C ALA A 25 -11.91 11.90 1.84
N GLN A 26 -12.74 10.87 2.01
CA GLN A 26 -12.30 9.65 2.66
C GLN A 26 -11.09 9.16 1.87
N SER A 27 -9.95 9.16 2.54
CA SER A 27 -8.67 8.92 1.90
C SER A 27 -8.31 7.44 2.01
N ILE A 28 -7.80 6.87 0.92
CA ILE A 28 -7.21 5.52 0.93
C ILE A 28 -5.92 5.46 1.76
N THR A 29 -5.37 6.60 2.17
CA THR A 29 -4.14 6.67 2.95
C THR A 29 -4.25 5.90 4.26
N GLY A 30 -3.19 5.21 4.62
CA GLY A 30 -3.08 4.39 5.82
C GLY A 30 -2.40 3.06 5.54
N THR A 31 -2.39 2.23 6.55
CA THR A 31 -1.82 0.88 6.50
C THR A 31 -2.89 -0.12 6.10
N TRP A 32 -2.53 -1.12 5.30
CA TRP A 32 -3.44 -2.14 4.78
C TRP A 32 -2.80 -3.52 4.92
N ASN A 33 -3.60 -4.48 5.41
CA ASN A 33 -3.24 -5.89 5.41
C ASN A 33 -3.71 -6.51 4.10
N VAL A 34 -2.78 -7.03 3.31
CA VAL A 34 -3.01 -7.66 2.00
C VAL A 34 -2.96 -9.17 2.14
N THR A 35 -3.93 -9.85 1.54
CA THR A 35 -3.90 -11.29 1.26
C THR A 35 -3.90 -11.48 -0.24
N GLU A 36 -2.85 -12.12 -0.75
CA GLU A 36 -2.64 -12.38 -2.17
C GLU A 36 -2.61 -13.88 -2.43
N ILE A 37 -3.28 -14.31 -3.49
CA ILE A 37 -3.24 -15.68 -4.01
C ILE A 37 -2.58 -15.60 -5.38
N ALA A 38 -1.34 -16.06 -5.46
CA ALA A 38 -0.56 -16.12 -6.68
C ALA A 38 -0.67 -17.50 -7.34
N ASP A 39 -0.87 -17.53 -8.65
CA ASP A 39 -0.70 -18.72 -9.48
C ASP A 39 0.75 -18.82 -9.96
N GLU A 40 1.50 -19.72 -9.34
CA GLU A 40 2.89 -20.06 -9.64
C GLU A 40 3.01 -21.43 -10.32
N SER A 41 1.94 -21.87 -11.01
CA SER A 41 1.93 -23.17 -11.69
C SER A 41 3.05 -23.29 -12.74
N ALA A 42 3.51 -22.18 -13.33
CA ALA A 42 4.66 -22.15 -14.23
C ALA A 42 5.96 -22.67 -13.59
N PHE A 43 6.10 -22.52 -12.28
CA PHE A 43 7.23 -23.00 -11.48
C PHE A 43 6.95 -24.35 -10.79
N GLY A 44 5.78 -24.93 -11.04
CA GLY A 44 5.35 -26.20 -10.46
C GLY A 44 4.86 -26.11 -9.01
N ASP A 45 4.68 -24.89 -8.47
CA ASP A 45 4.27 -24.68 -7.07
C ASP A 45 2.75 -24.53 -6.90
N GLY A 46 2.00 -24.32 -7.99
CA GLY A 46 0.55 -24.20 -7.97
C GLY A 46 0.11 -22.86 -7.38
N PHE A 47 -0.90 -22.86 -6.52
CA PHE A 47 -1.37 -21.63 -5.86
C PHE A 47 -0.66 -21.41 -4.53
N VAL A 48 -0.05 -20.23 -4.36
CA VAL A 48 0.64 -19.81 -3.14
C VAL A 48 -0.10 -18.62 -2.53
N VAL A 49 -0.22 -18.61 -1.20
CA VAL A 49 -0.86 -17.52 -0.45
C VAL A 49 0.19 -16.68 0.23
N TYR A 50 0.14 -15.37 0.01
CA TYR A 50 1.00 -14.37 0.61
C TYR A 50 0.18 -13.44 1.50
N GLU A 51 0.76 -13.06 2.64
CA GLU A 51 0.19 -12.07 3.56
C GLU A 51 1.27 -11.03 3.86
N TYR A 52 0.95 -9.76 3.60
CA TYR A 52 1.88 -8.66 3.83
C TYR A 52 1.15 -7.36 4.12
N GLU A 53 1.89 -6.40 4.67
CA GLU A 53 1.39 -5.06 4.97
C GLU A 53 1.89 -4.07 3.91
N ILE A 54 1.02 -3.16 3.49
CA ILE A 54 1.39 -2.02 2.66
C ILE A 54 0.98 -0.72 3.36
N THR A 55 1.68 0.36 3.05
CA THR A 55 1.30 1.71 3.48
C THR A 55 1.02 2.59 2.28
N ILE A 56 -0.15 3.19 2.24
CA ILE A 56 -0.54 4.17 1.22
C ILE A 56 -0.42 5.56 1.81
N SER A 57 0.35 6.42 1.16
CA SER A 57 0.48 7.84 1.49
C SER A 57 0.05 8.72 0.32
N GLN A 58 -0.34 9.96 0.60
CA GLN A 58 -0.71 10.94 -0.41
C GLN A 58 0.45 11.91 -0.60
N ASP A 59 0.87 12.11 -1.85
CA ASP A 59 1.87 13.11 -2.23
C ASP A 59 1.27 14.09 -3.24
N GLY A 60 0.82 15.23 -2.73
CA GLY A 60 0.07 16.22 -3.51
C GLY A 60 -1.24 15.66 -4.07
N VAL A 61 -1.31 15.51 -5.39
CA VAL A 61 -2.48 14.95 -6.11
C VAL A 61 -2.35 13.45 -6.40
N GLY A 62 -1.18 12.87 -6.15
CA GLY A 62 -0.89 11.45 -6.36
C GLY A 62 -0.91 10.65 -5.06
N TYR A 63 -0.74 9.35 -5.21
CA TYR A 63 -0.58 8.41 -4.11
C TYR A 63 0.73 7.63 -4.27
N ILE A 64 1.36 7.28 -3.16
CA ILE A 64 2.53 6.42 -3.11
C ILE A 64 2.18 5.19 -2.27
N VAL A 65 2.37 4.01 -2.85
CA VAL A 65 2.27 2.72 -2.16
C VAL A 65 3.66 2.28 -1.74
N SER A 66 3.83 1.98 -0.46
CA SER A 66 5.04 1.36 0.10
C SER A 66 4.74 -0.10 0.44
N THR A 67 5.50 -1.02 -0.14
CA THR A 67 5.46 -2.47 0.10
C THR A 67 6.79 -2.92 0.70
N PRO A 68 6.91 -4.20 1.14
CA PRO A 68 8.21 -4.76 1.52
C PRO A 68 9.27 -4.69 0.41
N GLU A 69 8.84 -4.71 -0.86
CA GLU A 69 9.71 -4.77 -2.04
C GLU A 69 10.08 -3.38 -2.60
N GLY A 70 9.38 -2.31 -2.20
CA GLY A 70 9.70 -0.97 -2.66
C GLY A 70 8.56 0.04 -2.53
N THR A 71 8.76 1.21 -3.15
CA THR A 71 7.78 2.29 -3.20
C THR A 71 7.38 2.59 -4.64
N PHE A 72 6.09 2.73 -4.90
CA PHE A 72 5.55 2.88 -6.25
C PHE A 72 4.54 4.03 -6.33
N ASP A 73 4.61 4.79 -7.43
CA ASP A 73 3.63 5.83 -7.75
C ASP A 73 2.33 5.19 -8.24
N VAL A 74 1.20 5.63 -7.66
CA VAL A 74 -0.13 5.11 -7.99
C VAL A 74 -0.95 6.14 -8.73
N THR A 75 -1.60 5.68 -9.80
CA THR A 75 -2.60 6.45 -10.52
C THR A 75 -4.00 6.08 -10.01
N ALA A 76 -4.88 7.07 -9.91
CA ALA A 76 -6.23 6.91 -9.38
C ALA A 76 -7.27 7.52 -10.32
N SER A 77 -8.42 6.85 -10.45
CA SER A 77 -9.61 7.35 -11.14
C SER A 77 -10.87 6.87 -10.42
N GLY A 78 -11.42 7.73 -9.55
CA GLY A 78 -12.54 7.35 -8.69
C GLY A 78 -12.10 6.33 -7.63
N ASN A 79 -12.75 5.17 -7.61
CA ASN A 79 -12.41 4.07 -6.70
C ASN A 79 -11.42 3.07 -7.30
N GLU A 80 -11.00 3.29 -8.55
CA GLU A 80 -10.06 2.43 -9.25
C GLU A 80 -8.65 3.01 -9.18
N PHE A 81 -7.69 2.14 -8.85
CA PHE A 81 -6.29 2.50 -8.66
C PHE A 81 -5.40 1.50 -9.39
N TRP A 82 -4.29 1.98 -9.95
CA TRP A 82 -3.34 1.12 -10.64
C TRP A 82 -1.92 1.67 -10.63
N TRP A 83 -0.95 0.76 -10.72
CA TRP A 83 0.47 1.08 -10.88
C TRP A 83 1.24 -0.07 -11.54
N ALA A 84 2.46 0.20 -11.97
CA ALA A 84 3.41 -0.82 -12.45
C ALA A 84 4.53 -1.00 -11.43
N ALA A 85 5.07 -2.21 -11.31
CA ALA A 85 6.15 -2.52 -10.39
C ALA A 85 7.25 -3.35 -11.06
N SER A 86 8.49 -3.16 -10.62
CA SER A 86 9.60 -4.05 -10.91
C SER A 86 10.57 -4.03 -9.72
N TYR A 87 10.95 -5.20 -9.23
CA TYR A 87 11.78 -5.35 -8.06
C TYR A 87 12.63 -6.63 -8.14
N PRO A 88 13.83 -6.65 -7.53
CA PRO A 88 14.64 -7.84 -7.46
C PRO A 88 14.03 -8.86 -6.49
N GLU A 89 13.93 -10.12 -6.90
CA GLU A 89 13.37 -11.21 -6.09
C GLU A 89 14.14 -12.50 -6.36
N ASP A 90 14.57 -13.21 -5.31
CA ASP A 90 15.23 -14.52 -5.40
C ASP A 90 16.42 -14.59 -6.38
N GLY A 91 17.15 -13.48 -6.57
CA GLY A 91 18.28 -13.40 -7.52
C GLY A 91 17.88 -13.13 -8.97
N GLY A 92 16.57 -13.07 -9.26
CA GLY A 92 16.00 -12.56 -10.50
C GLY A 92 15.32 -11.21 -10.34
N THR A 93 14.45 -10.88 -11.27
CA THR A 93 13.64 -9.66 -11.29
C THR A 93 12.19 -10.02 -11.56
N THR A 94 11.30 -9.63 -10.66
CA THR A 94 9.87 -9.64 -10.89
C THR A 94 9.45 -8.35 -11.58
N THR A 95 8.61 -8.49 -12.60
CA THR A 95 8.01 -7.38 -13.35
C THR A 95 6.50 -7.56 -13.34
N VAL A 96 5.80 -6.52 -12.87
CA VAL A 96 4.35 -6.47 -12.80
C VAL A 96 3.90 -5.28 -13.65
N PRO A 97 3.52 -5.49 -14.92
CA PRO A 97 3.22 -4.40 -15.85
C PRO A 97 2.07 -3.52 -15.39
N GLU A 98 1.07 -4.11 -14.74
CA GLU A 98 -0.04 -3.41 -14.12
C GLU A 98 -0.57 -4.23 -12.93
N ILE A 99 -0.75 -3.54 -11.81
CA ILE A 99 -1.57 -3.97 -10.68
C ILE A 99 -2.79 -3.07 -10.68
N ARG A 100 -3.99 -3.63 -10.70
CA ARG A 100 -5.26 -2.87 -10.72
C ARG A 100 -6.16 -3.33 -9.58
N PHE A 101 -6.71 -2.39 -8.83
CA PHE A 101 -7.60 -2.67 -7.71
C PHE A 101 -8.71 -1.64 -7.58
N GLU A 102 -9.82 -2.09 -7.00
CA GLU A 102 -10.97 -1.27 -6.66
C GLU A 102 -11.11 -1.20 -5.13
N VAL A 103 -11.27 0.02 -4.63
CA VAL A 103 -11.50 0.30 -3.21
C VAL A 103 -13.01 0.39 -2.94
N SER A 104 -13.44 -0.19 -1.83
CA SER A 104 -14.85 -0.12 -1.41
C SER A 104 -15.30 1.32 -1.15
N PRO A 105 -16.59 1.66 -1.32
CA PRO A 105 -17.08 3.03 -1.13
C PRO A 105 -16.87 3.63 0.28
N ASP A 106 -16.63 2.78 1.28
CA ASP A 106 -16.32 3.17 2.67
C ASP A 106 -14.81 3.20 2.96
N TYR A 107 -13.97 2.91 1.97
CA TYR A 107 -12.50 2.96 2.03
C TYR A 107 -11.89 2.05 3.10
N THR A 108 -12.55 0.94 3.42
CA THR A 108 -12.09 -0.04 4.42
C THR A 108 -11.54 -1.32 3.81
N THR A 109 -11.92 -1.64 2.56
CA THR A 109 -11.51 -2.86 1.87
C THR A 109 -11.14 -2.55 0.42
N CYS A 110 -10.31 -3.40 -0.18
CA CYS A 110 -10.08 -3.36 -1.62
C CYS A 110 -9.83 -4.77 -2.17
N SER A 111 -10.00 -4.92 -3.48
CA SER A 111 -9.67 -6.16 -4.19
C SER A 111 -9.14 -5.85 -5.57
N GLY A 112 -8.25 -6.70 -6.07
CA GLY A 112 -7.62 -6.50 -7.36
C GLY A 112 -7.01 -7.75 -7.94
N THR A 113 -6.42 -7.56 -9.13
CA THR A 113 -5.68 -8.60 -9.83
C THR A 113 -4.40 -8.01 -10.43
N SER A 114 -3.45 -8.89 -10.71
CA SER A 114 -2.24 -8.54 -11.44
C SER A 114 -1.76 -9.73 -12.28
N SER A 115 -0.91 -9.41 -13.26
CA SER A 115 -0.11 -10.38 -13.99
C SER A 115 1.35 -10.02 -13.79
N TRP A 116 2.21 -11.02 -13.65
CA TRP A 116 3.62 -10.81 -13.36
C TRP A 116 4.49 -11.79 -14.13
N SER A 117 5.74 -11.40 -14.34
CA SER A 117 6.79 -12.26 -14.86
C SER A 117 8.01 -12.18 -13.95
N TRP A 118 8.73 -13.28 -13.83
CA TRP A 118 10.00 -13.34 -13.11
C TRP A 118 11.06 -13.93 -14.04
N THR A 119 12.28 -13.41 -13.98
CA THR A 119 13.45 -14.02 -14.64
C THR A 119 14.76 -13.68 -13.93
N ASP A 120 15.69 -14.63 -13.88
CA ASP A 120 17.09 -14.43 -13.48
C ASP A 120 18.07 -14.42 -14.66
N GLY A 121 17.54 -14.45 -15.89
CA GLY A 121 18.30 -14.56 -17.13
C GLY A 121 18.64 -15.99 -17.57
N ILE A 122 18.38 -17.00 -16.74
CA ILE A 122 18.53 -18.43 -17.07
C ILE A 122 17.15 -19.10 -17.12
N GLU A 123 16.34 -18.88 -16.09
CA GLU A 123 14.97 -19.33 -15.95
C GLU A 123 14.01 -18.13 -16.04
N SER A 124 12.80 -18.42 -16.48
CA SER A 124 11.73 -17.44 -16.55
C SER A 124 10.39 -18.11 -16.32
N GLY A 125 9.49 -17.42 -15.65
CA GLY A 125 8.10 -17.84 -15.58
C GLY A 125 7.16 -16.65 -15.43
N GLU A 126 5.89 -16.92 -15.62
CA GLU A 126 4.81 -15.95 -15.55
C GLU A 126 3.74 -16.48 -14.63
N GLY A 127 3.00 -15.56 -14.02
CA GLY A 127 1.90 -15.89 -13.15
C GLY A 127 0.86 -14.79 -13.09
N THR A 128 -0.18 -15.07 -12.34
CA THR A 128 -1.24 -14.10 -12.04
C THR A 128 -1.49 -14.08 -10.55
N SER A 129 -1.97 -12.96 -10.05
CA SER A 129 -2.36 -12.85 -8.65
C SER A 129 -3.77 -12.27 -8.54
N VAL A 130 -4.50 -12.76 -7.54
CA VAL A 130 -5.73 -12.14 -7.05
C VAL A 130 -5.50 -11.75 -5.61
N PHE A 131 -5.82 -10.52 -5.24
CA PHE A 131 -5.60 -10.04 -3.88
C PHE A 131 -6.81 -9.31 -3.32
N SER A 132 -6.91 -9.35 -2.00
CA SER A 132 -7.80 -8.51 -1.20
C SER A 132 -6.98 -7.81 -0.12
N ALA A 133 -7.44 -6.63 0.29
CA ALA A 133 -6.83 -5.95 1.42
C ALA A 133 -7.89 -5.34 2.34
N THR A 134 -7.55 -5.25 3.62
CA THR A 134 -8.34 -4.57 4.64
C THR A 134 -7.51 -3.48 5.29
N LYS A 135 -8.08 -2.29 5.39
CA LYS A 135 -7.43 -1.15 6.02
C LYS A 135 -7.27 -1.42 7.51
N VAL A 136 -6.07 -1.20 8.02
CA VAL A 136 -5.80 -1.28 9.45
C VAL A 136 -6.47 -0.08 10.11
N SER A 137 -7.54 -0.34 10.86
CA SER A 137 -8.14 0.68 11.71
C SER A 137 -7.09 1.13 12.71
N LEU A 138 -6.58 2.35 12.55
CA LEU A 138 -5.86 3.01 13.62
C LEU A 138 -6.86 3.12 14.76
N VAL A 139 -6.71 2.27 15.76
CA VAL A 139 -7.36 2.49 17.05
C VAL A 139 -6.80 3.83 17.48
N SER A 140 -7.60 4.88 17.32
CA SER A 140 -7.31 6.16 17.92
C SER A 140 -7.11 5.86 19.39
N GLU A 141 -5.86 5.85 19.86
CA GLU A 141 -5.51 5.79 21.27
C GLU A 141 -5.86 7.15 21.92
N GLY A 142 -7.10 7.59 21.70
CA GLY A 142 -7.68 8.84 22.13
C GLY A 142 -8.76 8.56 23.16
N GLY A 143 -8.34 8.01 24.29
CA GLY A 143 -9.20 7.73 25.44
C GLY A 143 -8.53 8.03 26.77
N SER A 144 -7.61 8.99 26.86
CA SER A 144 -7.25 9.62 28.14
C SER A 144 -8.48 10.36 28.66
N GLY A 145 -9.40 9.63 29.29
CA GLY A 145 -10.56 10.14 29.97
C GLY A 145 -10.13 11.19 30.98
N HIS A 146 -10.33 12.46 30.63
CA HIS A 146 -10.43 13.53 31.61
C HIS A 146 -11.72 13.29 32.40
N GLY A 147 -11.57 12.56 33.51
CA GLY A 147 -12.54 12.60 34.60
C GLY A 147 -12.73 14.06 35.01
N ARG A 148 -13.91 14.62 34.73
CA ARG A 148 -14.32 15.90 35.28
C ARG A 148 -14.61 15.72 36.76
N GLY A 149 -13.76 16.29 37.59
CA GLY A 149 -14.01 16.50 39.01
C GLY A 149 -13.01 17.50 39.58
N GLY A 150 -13.40 18.77 39.59
CA GLY A 150 -12.81 19.94 40.25
C GLY A 150 -11.45 19.80 40.93
N ASP A 151 -10.45 20.53 40.43
CA ASP A 151 -9.75 21.60 41.15
C ASP A 151 -8.56 22.10 40.32
N CYS A 152 -8.43 23.42 40.19
CA CYS A 152 -7.24 24.06 39.63
C CYS A 152 -6.07 23.85 40.60
N TYR A 153 -5.23 22.84 40.34
CA TYR A 153 -3.86 22.82 40.84
C TYR A 153 -2.89 22.82 39.65
N ILE A 154 -2.22 23.95 39.47
CA ILE A 154 -0.98 24.01 38.68
C ILE A 154 0.08 23.33 39.55
N ASP A 155 0.40 22.08 39.25
CA ASP A 155 1.61 21.45 39.80
C ASP A 155 2.75 21.63 38.80
N THR A 156 3.48 22.73 38.98
CA THR A 156 4.82 22.94 38.44
C THR A 156 5.85 22.37 39.43
N ALA A 157 6.42 21.19 39.15
CA ALA A 157 7.75 20.69 39.50
C ALA A 157 7.70 19.14 39.55
N ARG A 158 8.50 18.34 38.83
CA ARG A 158 9.96 18.13 38.88
C ARG A 158 10.21 16.68 38.35
N PRO A 159 11.44 16.16 38.22
CA PRO A 159 12.54 16.53 37.35
C PRO A 159 12.84 15.42 36.32
N SER A 160 13.70 15.73 35.35
CA SER A 160 14.34 14.82 34.40
C SER A 160 15.05 13.64 35.08
N GLU A 161 14.70 12.41 34.72
CA GLU A 161 15.59 11.24 34.86
C GLU A 161 16.28 10.93 33.53
N PRO A 162 17.62 10.82 33.50
CA PRO A 162 18.36 10.40 32.32
C PRO A 162 18.54 8.88 32.30
N GLY A 163 18.30 8.27 31.13
CA GLY A 163 18.93 7.00 30.77
C GLY A 163 18.08 5.75 30.99
N GLN A 164 17.25 5.44 30.00
CA GLN A 164 16.92 4.06 29.64
C GLN A 164 17.12 3.92 28.12
N PRO A 165 18.02 3.05 27.64
CA PRO A 165 18.11 2.77 26.22
C PRO A 165 16.83 2.08 25.77
N PHE A 166 16.18 2.67 24.76
CA PHE A 166 15.11 2.02 24.00
C PHE A 166 15.64 0.69 23.48
N THR A 167 15.20 -0.41 24.09
CA THR A 167 15.43 -1.74 23.55
C THR A 167 14.46 -1.90 22.39
N LEU A 168 15.04 -1.83 21.20
CA LEU A 168 14.43 -2.03 19.90
C LEU A 168 13.74 -3.40 19.85
N PHE A 169 12.42 -3.46 20.06
CA PHE A 169 11.60 -4.61 19.64
C PHE A 169 11.15 -4.37 18.20
N ILE A 170 12.09 -4.53 17.27
CA ILE A 170 11.77 -4.87 15.88
C ILE A 170 12.37 -6.26 15.66
N ILE A 171 11.67 -7.09 14.90
CA ILE A 171 11.97 -8.47 14.47
C ILE A 171 11.07 -9.47 15.22
N PRO A 172 9.91 -9.75 14.60
CA PRO A 172 9.80 -11.02 13.89
C PRO A 172 9.13 -10.86 12.51
N CYS A 173 9.71 -10.07 11.60
CA CYS A 173 9.35 -10.14 10.17
C CYS A 173 10.46 -10.74 9.29
N LEU A 174 11.69 -10.86 9.80
CA LEU A 174 12.84 -11.33 9.03
C LEU A 174 13.03 -12.87 9.01
N ILE A 175 12.20 -13.62 9.73
CA ILE A 175 12.29 -15.10 9.75
C ILE A 175 11.40 -15.74 8.67
N GLY A 176 10.35 -15.04 8.21
CA GLY A 176 9.49 -15.53 7.13
C GLY A 176 10.20 -15.60 5.78
N ALA A 177 10.87 -14.51 5.38
CA ALA A 177 11.61 -14.42 4.12
C ALA A 177 12.80 -15.40 4.05
N LEU A 178 13.44 -15.71 5.19
CA LEU A 178 14.58 -16.63 5.22
C LEU A 178 14.17 -18.09 4.99
N LEU A 179 12.92 -18.47 5.30
CA LEU A 179 12.44 -19.85 5.14
C LEU A 179 11.91 -20.15 3.74
N LEU A 180 11.40 -19.15 3.00
CA LEU A 180 11.04 -19.33 1.59
C LEU A 180 12.29 -19.41 0.70
N SER A 181 13.28 -18.55 0.93
CA SER A 181 14.57 -18.58 0.21
C SER A 181 15.28 -19.94 0.32
N ALA A 182 15.18 -20.61 1.48
CA ALA A 182 15.79 -21.91 1.71
C ALA A 182 15.15 -23.06 0.88
N ARG A 183 13.86 -22.97 0.54
CA ARG A 183 13.17 -24.02 -0.24
C ARG A 183 13.52 -23.96 -1.73
N ARG A 184 13.64 -22.75 -2.30
CA ARG A 184 14.03 -22.58 -3.72
C ARG A 184 15.52 -22.85 -3.94
N SER A 185 16.39 -22.46 -3.01
CA SER A 185 17.83 -22.81 -3.07
C SER A 185 18.08 -24.34 -3.07
N LEU A 186 17.25 -25.11 -2.37
CA LEU A 186 17.39 -26.58 -2.39
C LEU A 186 17.07 -27.19 -3.77
N ARG A 187 16.14 -26.61 -4.54
CA ARG A 187 15.81 -27.09 -5.89
C ARG A 187 16.93 -26.78 -6.88
N ILE A 188 17.54 -25.59 -6.85
CA ILE A 188 18.70 -25.27 -7.70
C ILE A 188 19.85 -26.25 -7.47
N ILE A 189 20.14 -26.59 -6.22
CA ILE A 189 21.17 -27.59 -5.88
C ILE A 189 20.79 -28.98 -6.39
N GLN A 190 19.52 -29.39 -6.27
CA GLN A 190 19.06 -30.69 -6.79
C GLN A 190 19.15 -30.79 -8.32
N THR A 191 18.81 -29.72 -9.04
CA THR A 191 18.92 -29.68 -10.52
C THR A 191 20.39 -29.70 -10.95
N LEU A 192 21.28 -28.98 -10.26
CA LEU A 192 22.72 -29.03 -10.50
C LEU A 192 23.33 -30.43 -10.24
N ILE A 193 22.89 -31.11 -9.17
CA ILE A 193 23.32 -32.49 -8.85
C ILE A 193 22.80 -33.49 -9.90
N ALA A 194 21.58 -33.32 -10.39
CA ALA A 194 21.01 -34.18 -11.44
C ALA A 194 21.76 -34.01 -12.77
N ALA A 195 22.09 -32.76 -13.15
CA ALA A 195 22.83 -32.47 -14.37
C ALA A 195 24.28 -33.01 -14.33
N THR A 196 24.93 -33.00 -13.16
CA THR A 196 26.30 -33.53 -13.02
C THR A 196 26.37 -35.06 -13.00
N ARG A 197 25.29 -35.78 -12.68
CA ARG A 197 25.26 -37.25 -12.77
C ARG A 197 25.18 -37.80 -14.20
N HIS A 198 24.72 -37.01 -15.16
CA HIS A 198 24.62 -37.45 -16.55
C HIS A 198 25.87 -37.18 -17.40
N SER A 199 26.89 -36.52 -16.84
CA SER A 199 28.13 -36.19 -17.56
C SER A 199 29.33 -37.07 -17.21
N GLN A 200 29.17 -38.11 -16.38
CA GLN A 200 30.21 -39.11 -16.18
C GLN A 200 30.00 -40.31 -17.12
N PRO A 201 30.95 -40.59 -18.04
CA PRO A 201 30.88 -41.73 -18.96
C PRO A 201 31.12 -43.09 -18.27
#